data_AF-A0A6G3X696-F1
#
_entry.id   AF-A0A6G3X696-F1
#
_cell.length_a   1.000
_cell.length_b   1.000
_cell.length_c   1.000
_cell.angle_alpha   90.00
_cell.angle_beta   90.00
_cell.angle_gamma   90.00
#
_symmetry.space_group_name_H-M   'P 1'
#
loop_
_entity.id
_entity.type
_entity.pdbx_description
1 polymer ?
#
loop_
_entity_poly.entity_id
_entity_poly.type
_entity_poly.pdbx_seq_one_letter_code
_entity_poly.pdbx_strand_id
1 'polypeptide(L)'
;RFERLITRGDGTAGEDVSHAAGAVVGLPERLSAPVTIEVRGEILMTNEQFDRGNATRTEHGGAPFANPRNGAAGTLRAKDRAYRVETTFFAYGALPLPDSGELAGTLAELPHSEVLAYVAGLGVHTAAGTDVAPLLATTVEEVQARVDGIGSLRASLPFGIDGIVIKADLAADQREAGSGTRAPRWAIAYKLPAVEKITRLLAVEWNVGRTGIIAPRAVLEPVEIDGSTVGYATLHNPADITRRDLRLGDQVMVYKAGDIIPRIEAPVVHLRTGDETPIAFPESCPQCGSDIDTSEQRWRCTRGRDCRLVASVSYAAGRDQLDIEGLGSTRVVQLVDAGLVAD
;
A
#
# COMPACT_ATOMS: atom_id res chain seq x y z
N ARG A 1 -26.91 -0.89 15.75
CA ARG A 1 -25.86 -0.34 16.63
C ARG A 1 -24.53 -0.83 16.07
N PHE A 2 -23.46 -0.06 16.20
CA PHE A 2 -22.13 -0.50 15.80
C PHE A 2 -21.70 -1.67 16.68
N GLU A 3 -21.34 -2.79 16.06
CA GLU A 3 -20.91 -4.02 16.75
C GLU A 3 -19.40 -4.22 16.63
N ARG A 4 -18.86 -4.20 15.40
CA ARG A 4 -17.47 -4.55 15.12
C ARG A 4 -16.88 -3.75 13.95
N LEU A 5 -15.58 -3.46 14.04
CA LEU A 5 -14.74 -2.94 12.95
C LEU A 5 -13.53 -3.85 12.78
N ILE A 6 -13.46 -4.52 11.63
CA ILE A 6 -12.45 -5.53 11.33
C ILE A 6 -11.60 -5.05 10.14
N THR A 7 -10.28 -5.12 10.26
CA THR A 7 -9.37 -4.84 9.15
C THR A 7 -9.43 -5.95 8.09
N ARG A 8 -9.02 -5.68 6.84
CA ARG A 8 -9.05 -6.69 5.78
C ARG A 8 -8.21 -7.95 6.06
N GLY A 9 -7.06 -7.78 6.73
CA GLY A 9 -6.07 -8.85 6.93
C GLY A 9 -5.70 -9.56 5.63
N ASP A 10 -5.81 -10.89 5.63
CA ASP A 10 -5.52 -11.75 4.46
C ASP A 10 -6.72 -11.95 3.51
N GLY A 11 -7.87 -11.33 3.82
CA GLY A 11 -9.13 -11.48 3.09
C GLY A 11 -10.08 -12.52 3.68
N THR A 12 -9.61 -13.36 4.61
CA THR A 12 -10.42 -14.35 5.35
C THR A 12 -10.52 -13.98 6.83
N ALA A 13 -9.41 -13.57 7.43
CA ALA A 13 -9.32 -13.15 8.82
C ALA A 13 -8.68 -11.77 8.94
N GLY A 14 -9.22 -10.96 9.85
CA GLY A 14 -8.80 -9.59 10.10
C GLY A 14 -8.62 -9.29 11.57
N GLU A 15 -7.89 -8.23 11.88
CA GLU A 15 -7.76 -7.73 13.25
C GLU A 15 -8.98 -6.90 13.65
N ASP A 16 -9.50 -7.16 14.85
CA ASP A 16 -10.53 -6.34 15.49
C ASP A 16 -9.93 -5.04 16.03
N VAL A 17 -10.37 -3.93 15.42
CA VAL A 17 -9.96 -2.57 15.78
C VAL A 17 -11.18 -1.72 16.21
N SER A 18 -12.21 -2.37 16.77
CA SER A 18 -13.44 -1.72 17.23
C SER A 18 -13.20 -0.64 18.28
N HIS A 19 -12.10 -0.73 19.04
CA HIS A 19 -11.68 0.31 19.99
C HIS A 19 -11.42 1.67 19.32
N ALA A 20 -11.07 1.69 18.04
CA ALA A 20 -10.79 2.90 17.29
C ALA A 20 -12.06 3.53 16.68
N ALA A 21 -13.20 2.83 16.66
CA ALA A 21 -14.41 3.25 15.94
C ALA A 21 -14.89 4.65 16.34
N GLY A 22 -14.78 4.99 17.62
CA GLY A 22 -15.17 6.33 18.11
C GLY A 22 -14.38 7.49 17.48
N ALA A 23 -13.18 7.22 16.94
CA ALA A 23 -12.31 8.20 16.25
C ALA A 23 -12.46 8.20 14.72
N VAL A 24 -13.35 7.36 14.17
CA VAL A 24 -13.58 7.24 12.74
C VAL A 24 -14.80 8.08 12.34
N VAL A 25 -14.55 9.26 11.78
CA VAL A 25 -15.57 10.15 11.24
C VAL A 25 -16.25 9.48 10.05
N GLY A 26 -17.58 9.49 10.03
CA GLY A 26 -18.38 8.89 8.97
C GLY A 26 -18.80 7.44 9.21
N LEU A 27 -18.39 6.84 10.33
CA LEU A 27 -18.88 5.56 10.82
C LEU A 27 -19.83 5.79 12.01
N PRO A 28 -21.16 5.73 11.82
CA PRO A 28 -22.11 6.05 12.88
C PRO A 28 -22.21 4.94 13.94
N GLU A 29 -22.35 5.32 15.21
CA GLU A 29 -22.61 4.35 16.30
C GLU A 29 -23.98 3.65 16.14
N ARG A 30 -24.93 4.29 15.47
CA ARG A 30 -26.25 3.75 15.18
C ARG A 30 -26.68 4.12 13.76
N LEU A 31 -27.13 3.13 13.01
CA LEU A 31 -27.75 3.34 11.71
C LEU A 31 -29.13 4.00 11.90
N SER A 32 -29.59 4.75 10.89
CA SER A 32 -30.90 5.41 10.90
C SER A 32 -32.08 4.45 10.82
N ALA A 33 -31.84 3.20 10.41
CA ALA A 33 -32.84 2.13 10.31
C ALA A 33 -32.40 0.86 11.08
N PRO A 34 -33.35 0.03 11.56
CA PRO A 34 -33.07 -1.17 12.33
C PRO A 34 -32.68 -2.34 11.41
N VAL A 35 -31.50 -2.25 10.80
CA VAL A 35 -30.98 -3.27 9.88
C VAL A 35 -29.65 -3.83 10.37
N THR A 36 -29.40 -5.11 10.05
CA THR A 36 -28.10 -5.75 10.23
C THR A 36 -27.40 -5.87 8.89
N ILE A 37 -26.19 -5.32 8.77
CA ILE A 37 -25.45 -5.23 7.51
C ILE A 37 -23.95 -5.13 7.78
N GLU A 38 -23.13 -5.72 6.90
CA GLU A 38 -21.69 -5.48 6.85
C GLU A 38 -21.42 -4.35 5.85
N VAL A 39 -20.89 -3.22 6.31
CA VAL A 39 -20.46 -2.12 5.43
C VAL A 39 -18.96 -2.22 5.19
N ARG A 40 -18.57 -2.23 3.91
CA ARG A 40 -17.17 -2.23 3.47
C ARG A 40 -16.78 -0.85 3.00
N GLY A 41 -15.61 -0.40 3.42
CA GLY A 41 -15.11 0.93 3.08
C GLY A 41 -13.62 1.07 3.34
N GLU A 42 -13.11 2.25 3.05
CA GLU A 42 -11.72 2.62 3.32
C GLU A 42 -11.69 3.62 4.46
N ILE A 43 -10.78 3.41 5.41
CA ILE A 43 -10.44 4.41 6.43
C ILE A 43 -9.16 5.12 5.98
N LEU A 44 -9.24 6.44 5.87
CA LEU A 44 -8.16 7.31 5.44
C LEU A 44 -7.99 8.50 6.37
N MET A 45 -6.93 9.28 6.15
CA MET A 45 -6.78 10.61 6.73
C MET A 45 -6.94 11.64 5.62
N THR A 46 -7.76 12.66 5.87
CA THR A 46 -7.68 13.90 5.09
C THR A 46 -6.35 14.60 5.37
N ASN A 47 -5.93 15.52 4.51
CA ASN A 47 -4.73 16.34 4.69
C ASN A 47 -4.79 17.07 6.05
N GLU A 48 -5.94 17.66 6.39
CA GLU A 48 -6.17 18.30 7.67
C GLU A 48 -6.08 17.32 8.87
N GLN A 49 -6.69 16.14 8.76
CA GLN A 49 -6.59 15.11 9.80
C GLN A 49 -5.15 14.61 9.99
N PHE A 50 -4.39 14.50 8.90
CA PHE A 50 -2.98 14.12 8.94
C PHE A 50 -2.13 15.19 9.63
N ASP A 51 -2.29 16.46 9.25
CA ASP A 51 -1.55 17.58 9.84
C ASP A 51 -1.85 17.73 11.34
N ARG A 52 -3.14 17.71 11.71
CA ARG A 52 -3.56 17.75 13.12
C ARG A 52 -3.09 16.52 13.89
N GLY A 53 -3.13 15.35 13.27
CA GLY A 53 -2.65 14.10 13.85
C GLY A 53 -1.14 14.13 14.14
N ASN A 54 -0.34 14.69 13.23
CA ASN A 54 1.10 14.89 13.39
C ASN A 54 1.43 15.91 14.47
N ALA A 55 0.75 17.05 14.49
CA ALA A 55 0.92 18.06 15.53
C ALA A 55 0.66 17.45 16.92
N THR A 56 -0.51 16.83 17.10
CA THR A 56 -0.90 16.18 18.36
C THR A 56 0.11 15.11 18.77
N ARG A 57 0.54 14.26 17.83
CA ARG A 57 1.50 13.18 18.10
C ARG A 57 2.86 13.72 18.52
N THR A 58 3.33 14.79 17.90
CA THR A 58 4.63 15.41 18.19
C THR A 58 4.62 16.12 19.54
N GLU A 59 3.52 16.79 19.89
CA GLU A 59 3.31 17.38 21.23
C GLU A 59 3.38 16.32 22.35
N HIS A 60 2.97 15.09 22.04
CA HIS A 60 3.07 13.94 22.95
C HIS A 60 4.38 13.15 22.80
N GLY A 61 5.41 13.72 22.17
CA GLY A 61 6.75 13.15 22.05
C GLY A 61 6.90 12.01 21.03
N GLY A 62 5.88 11.75 20.21
CA GLY A 62 5.94 10.76 19.14
C GLY A 62 6.55 11.31 17.86
N ALA A 63 7.23 10.44 17.09
CA ALA A 63 7.67 10.80 15.74
C ALA A 63 6.45 11.02 14.80
N PRO A 64 6.49 12.00 13.89
CA PRO A 64 5.40 12.24 12.94
C PRO A 64 5.19 11.02 12.03
N PHE A 65 3.95 10.86 11.56
CA PHE A 65 3.60 9.89 10.54
C PHE A 65 4.25 10.27 9.21
N ALA A 66 4.74 9.27 8.47
CA ALA A 66 5.43 9.50 7.19
C ALA A 66 4.49 9.89 6.03
N ASN A 67 3.22 9.46 6.07
CA ASN A 67 2.19 9.81 5.09
C ASN A 67 0.79 9.47 5.65
N PRO A 68 -0.30 9.99 5.04
CA PRO A 68 -1.68 9.78 5.51
C PRO A 68 -2.08 8.30 5.62
N ARG A 69 -1.65 7.45 4.70
CA ARG A 69 -1.96 6.02 4.69
C ARG A 69 -1.36 5.29 5.91
N ASN A 70 -0.09 5.56 6.19
CA ASN A 70 0.60 5.03 7.36
C ASN A 70 0.01 5.62 8.65
N GLY A 71 -0.37 6.90 8.63
CA GLY A 71 -1.05 7.56 9.74
C GLY A 71 -2.38 6.89 10.09
N ALA A 72 -3.22 6.61 9.09
CA ALA A 72 -4.50 5.93 9.27
C ALA A 72 -4.31 4.52 9.85
N ALA A 73 -3.49 3.68 9.20
CA ALA A 73 -3.25 2.31 9.63
C ALA A 73 -2.62 2.24 11.03
N GLY A 74 -1.62 3.08 11.31
CA GLY A 74 -0.95 3.15 12.60
C GLY A 74 -1.81 3.75 13.71
N THR A 75 -2.82 4.55 13.37
CA THR A 75 -3.78 5.10 14.33
C THR A 75 -4.84 4.06 14.70
N LEU A 76 -5.40 3.33 13.72
CA LEU A 76 -6.41 2.30 13.97
C LEU A 76 -5.91 1.18 14.89
N ARG A 77 -4.64 0.78 14.75
CA ARG A 77 -4.04 -0.30 15.55
C ARG A 77 -3.56 0.14 16.93
N ALA A 78 -3.46 1.44 17.17
CA ALA A 78 -2.95 1.92 18.44
C ALA A 78 -4.01 1.83 19.54
N LYS A 79 -3.58 1.34 20.70
CA LYS A 79 -4.38 1.26 21.93
C LYS A 79 -3.78 2.19 22.99
N ASP A 80 -4.62 2.65 23.91
CA ASP A 80 -4.21 3.39 25.11
C ASP A 80 -3.36 4.65 24.88
N ARG A 81 -3.53 5.32 23.72
CA ARG A 81 -2.91 6.62 23.50
C ARG A 81 -3.55 7.66 24.42
N ALA A 82 -2.71 8.50 25.03
CA ALA A 82 -3.17 9.66 25.80
C ALA A 82 -3.91 10.72 24.97
N TYR A 83 -3.88 10.59 23.64
CA TYR A 83 -4.48 11.50 22.69
C TYR A 83 -5.24 10.76 21.60
N ARG A 84 -6.20 11.44 21.00
CA ARG A 84 -7.02 10.93 19.90
C ARG A 84 -6.57 11.53 18.58
N VAL A 85 -6.47 10.68 17.56
CA VAL A 85 -6.25 11.10 16.17
C VAL A 85 -7.45 10.63 15.37
N GLU A 86 -8.08 11.53 14.64
CA GLU A 86 -9.26 11.23 13.85
C GLU A 86 -8.90 10.76 12.45
N THR A 87 -9.74 9.87 11.92
CA THR A 87 -9.67 9.36 10.55
C THR A 87 -11.06 9.46 9.93
N THR A 88 -11.15 9.42 8.60
CA THR A 88 -12.41 9.45 7.86
C THR A 88 -12.69 8.09 7.23
N PHE A 89 -13.94 7.64 7.26
CA PHE A 89 -14.41 6.45 6.56
C PHE A 89 -15.25 6.81 5.34
N PHE A 90 -15.02 6.12 4.23
CA PHE A 90 -15.91 6.13 3.09
C PHE A 90 -16.30 4.70 2.72
N ALA A 91 -17.60 4.41 2.78
CA ALA A 91 -18.14 3.14 2.31
C ALA A 91 -18.07 3.04 0.79
N TYR A 92 -17.71 1.85 0.30
CA TYR A 92 -17.69 1.49 -1.12
C TYR A 92 -18.45 0.19 -1.41
N GLY A 93 -19.11 -0.41 -0.43
CA GLY A 93 -19.92 -1.59 -0.62
C GLY A 93 -20.62 -2.03 0.66
N ALA A 94 -21.56 -2.94 0.51
CA ALA A 94 -22.24 -3.56 1.63
C ALA A 94 -22.58 -5.01 1.31
N LEU A 95 -22.59 -5.84 2.35
CA LEU A 95 -22.94 -7.25 2.26
C LEU A 95 -23.97 -7.61 3.33
N PRO A 96 -24.85 -8.57 3.04
CA PRO A 96 -25.71 -9.11 4.06
C PRO A 96 -24.92 -10.00 5.04
N LEU A 97 -25.40 -10.03 6.27
CA LEU A 97 -25.04 -10.96 7.31
C LEU A 97 -26.12 -12.04 7.44
N PRO A 98 -25.85 -13.18 8.11
CA PRO A 98 -26.83 -14.26 8.28
C PRO A 98 -28.19 -13.83 8.84
N ASP A 99 -28.22 -12.74 9.63
CA ASP A 99 -29.39 -12.18 10.29
C ASP A 99 -29.93 -10.90 9.60
N SER A 100 -29.49 -10.58 8.38
CA SER A 100 -30.00 -9.43 7.62
C SER A 100 -31.48 -9.54 7.19
N GLY A 101 -32.09 -10.73 7.30
CA GLY A 101 -33.50 -10.93 6.92
C GLY A 101 -33.77 -10.58 5.45
N GLU A 102 -34.86 -9.86 5.18
CA GLU A 102 -35.27 -9.47 3.82
C GLU A 102 -34.21 -8.60 3.11
N LEU A 103 -33.42 -7.83 3.86
CA LEU A 103 -32.36 -6.99 3.31
C LEU A 103 -31.33 -7.80 2.53
N ALA A 104 -31.13 -9.09 2.87
CA ALA A 104 -30.23 -9.96 2.13
C ALA A 104 -30.66 -10.14 0.66
N GLY A 105 -31.95 -10.35 0.42
CA GLY A 105 -32.50 -10.44 -0.93
C GLY A 105 -32.43 -9.09 -1.65
N THR A 106 -32.73 -8.00 -0.95
CA THR A 106 -32.65 -6.64 -1.50
C THR A 106 -31.24 -6.31 -1.97
N LEU A 107 -30.22 -6.45 -1.11
CA LEU A 107 -28.83 -6.15 -1.46
C LEU A 107 -28.28 -7.03 -2.58
N ALA A 108 -28.80 -8.25 -2.74
CA ALA A 108 -28.38 -9.16 -3.78
C ALA A 108 -28.84 -8.75 -5.18
N GLU A 109 -29.92 -7.97 -5.30
CA GLU A 109 -30.49 -7.54 -6.59
C GLU A 109 -30.28 -6.05 -6.90
N LEU A 110 -30.02 -5.23 -5.90
CA LEU A 110 -29.80 -3.79 -6.10
C LEU A 110 -28.57 -3.51 -6.98
N PRO A 111 -28.64 -2.55 -7.92
CA PRO A 111 -27.46 -1.99 -8.54
C PRO A 111 -26.50 -1.42 -7.50
N HIS A 112 -25.20 -1.47 -7.77
CA HIS A 112 -24.17 -1.03 -6.84
C HIS A 112 -24.33 0.43 -6.42
N SER A 113 -24.71 1.29 -7.36
CA SER A 113 -25.05 2.70 -7.13
C SER A 113 -26.18 2.86 -6.10
N GLU A 114 -27.23 2.04 -6.19
CA GLU A 114 -28.33 2.02 -5.23
C GLU A 114 -27.91 1.46 -3.88
N VAL A 115 -27.02 0.46 -3.84
CA VAL A 115 -26.43 -0.02 -2.58
C VAL A 115 -25.68 1.11 -1.88
N LEU A 116 -24.88 1.91 -2.61
CA LEU A 116 -24.17 3.05 -2.02
C LEU A 116 -25.13 4.15 -1.54
N ALA A 117 -26.19 4.41 -2.30
CA ALA A 117 -27.23 5.36 -1.89
C ALA A 117 -27.97 4.89 -0.63
N TYR A 118 -28.28 3.60 -0.53
CA TYR A 118 -28.88 2.97 0.64
C TYR A 118 -27.99 3.12 1.87
N VAL A 119 -26.70 2.78 1.75
CA VAL A 119 -25.71 2.94 2.83
C VAL A 119 -25.58 4.40 3.27
N ALA A 120 -25.57 5.34 2.34
CA ALA A 120 -25.57 6.77 2.65
C ALA A 120 -26.83 7.17 3.44
N GLY A 121 -28.01 6.68 3.04
CA GLY A 121 -29.28 6.89 3.75
C GLY A 121 -29.31 6.32 5.18
N LEU A 122 -28.47 5.32 5.47
CA LEU A 122 -28.28 4.78 6.82
C LEU A 122 -27.43 5.69 7.74
N GLY A 123 -26.88 6.78 7.20
CA GLY A 123 -26.03 7.73 7.92
C GLY A 123 -24.54 7.41 7.84
N VAL A 124 -24.13 6.47 6.99
CA VAL A 124 -22.72 6.14 6.77
C VAL A 124 -22.14 7.03 5.68
N HIS A 125 -20.94 7.57 5.89
CA HIS A 125 -20.28 8.37 4.86
C HIS A 125 -19.93 7.52 3.63
N THR A 126 -20.17 8.10 2.45
CA THR A 126 -19.73 7.59 1.16
C THR A 126 -18.99 8.70 0.42
N ALA A 127 -18.32 8.37 -0.68
CA ALA A 127 -17.69 9.37 -1.53
C ALA A 127 -18.71 10.33 -2.21
N ALA A 128 -20.03 10.09 -2.10
CA ALA A 128 -21.07 10.91 -2.71
C ALA A 128 -21.07 12.37 -2.22
N GLY A 129 -20.57 12.62 -1.00
CA GLY A 129 -20.44 13.97 -0.43
C GLY A 129 -19.16 14.71 -0.83
N THR A 130 -18.42 14.24 -1.83
CA THR A 130 -17.14 14.80 -2.26
C THR A 130 -17.19 15.27 -3.71
N ASP A 131 -16.21 16.08 -4.14
CA ASP A 131 -16.09 16.53 -5.54
C ASP A 131 -15.90 15.37 -6.54
N VAL A 132 -15.54 14.19 -6.02
CA VAL A 132 -15.33 12.95 -6.78
C VAL A 132 -16.43 11.92 -6.49
N ALA A 133 -17.66 12.39 -6.28
CA ALA A 133 -18.84 11.54 -6.12
C ALA A 133 -18.93 10.42 -7.18
N PRO A 134 -19.34 9.20 -6.81
CA PRO A 134 -19.59 8.14 -7.78
C PRO A 134 -20.62 8.57 -8.82
N LEU A 135 -20.36 8.28 -10.10
CA LEU A 135 -21.28 8.55 -11.19
C LEU A 135 -21.53 7.28 -11.99
N LEU A 136 -22.77 7.13 -12.44
CA LEU A 136 -23.12 6.11 -13.43
C LEU A 136 -22.62 6.56 -14.80
N ALA A 137 -22.05 5.62 -15.53
CA ALA A 137 -21.61 5.78 -16.91
C ALA A 137 -22.19 4.62 -17.72
N THR A 138 -22.71 4.94 -18.89
CA THR A 138 -23.35 4.01 -19.84
C THR A 138 -22.44 3.67 -21.01
N THR A 139 -21.37 4.44 -21.22
CA THR A 139 -20.39 4.25 -22.28
C THR A 139 -18.96 4.28 -21.73
N VAL A 140 -18.01 3.71 -22.50
CA VAL A 140 -16.59 3.72 -22.12
C VAL A 140 -16.03 5.15 -22.17
N GLU A 141 -16.53 5.98 -23.07
CA GLU A 141 -16.16 7.38 -23.21
C GLU A 141 -16.56 8.19 -21.97
N GLU A 142 -17.75 7.94 -21.41
CA GLU A 142 -18.19 8.54 -20.15
C GLU A 142 -17.30 8.10 -18.97
N VAL A 143 -16.94 6.82 -18.93
CA VAL A 143 -15.99 6.29 -17.93
C VAL A 143 -14.65 7.01 -18.04
N GLN A 144 -14.09 7.12 -19.24
CA GLN A 144 -12.80 7.77 -19.46
C GLN A 144 -12.86 9.26 -19.11
N ALA A 145 -13.91 9.97 -19.53
CA ALA A 145 -14.10 11.37 -19.18
C ALA A 145 -14.19 11.57 -17.66
N ARG A 146 -14.82 10.65 -16.94
CA ARG A 146 -14.88 10.71 -15.46
C ARG A 146 -13.51 10.43 -14.84
N VAL A 147 -12.76 9.47 -15.36
CA VAL A 147 -11.38 9.17 -14.93
C VAL A 147 -10.50 10.41 -15.10
N ASP A 148 -10.52 11.05 -16.27
CA ASP A 148 -9.72 12.24 -16.57
C ASP A 148 -10.12 13.42 -15.67
N GLY A 149 -11.43 13.62 -15.47
CA GLY A 149 -11.96 14.63 -14.56
C GLY A 149 -11.49 14.43 -13.12
N ILE A 150 -11.57 13.22 -12.58
CA ILE A 150 -11.05 12.89 -11.24
C ILE A 150 -9.52 13.08 -11.20
N GLY A 151 -8.81 12.65 -12.23
CA GLY A 151 -7.36 12.84 -12.35
C GLY A 151 -6.94 14.29 -12.27
N SER A 152 -7.69 15.20 -12.91
CA SER A 152 -7.44 16.64 -12.87
C SER A 152 -7.66 17.28 -11.49
N LEU A 153 -8.58 16.71 -10.69
CA LEU A 153 -8.89 17.17 -9.33
C LEU A 153 -7.95 16.55 -8.28
N ARG A 154 -7.15 15.53 -8.61
CA ARG A 154 -6.32 14.77 -7.65
C ARG A 154 -5.55 15.66 -6.69
N ALA A 155 -4.95 16.74 -7.17
CA ALA A 155 -4.11 17.65 -6.37
C ALA A 155 -4.92 18.56 -5.42
N SER A 156 -6.19 18.83 -5.72
CA SER A 156 -7.04 19.70 -4.90
C SER A 156 -7.90 18.92 -3.90
N LEU A 157 -7.96 17.59 -4.00
CA LEU A 157 -8.74 16.79 -3.07
C LEU A 157 -8.18 16.90 -1.64
N PRO A 158 -9.05 16.93 -0.62
CA PRO A 158 -8.63 16.99 0.76
C PRO A 158 -8.07 15.64 1.27
N PHE A 159 -7.97 14.62 0.43
CA PHE A 159 -7.43 13.30 0.74
C PHE A 159 -6.72 12.72 -0.49
N GLY A 160 -5.77 11.82 -0.24
CA GLY A 160 -5.03 11.14 -1.31
C GLY A 160 -5.87 10.09 -2.03
N ILE A 161 -5.74 10.04 -3.35
CA ILE A 161 -6.25 8.95 -4.20
C ILE A 161 -5.12 8.38 -5.06
N ASP A 162 -5.18 7.08 -5.30
CA ASP A 162 -4.21 6.33 -6.12
C ASP A 162 -4.79 5.85 -7.46
N GLY A 163 -6.06 6.15 -7.71
CA GLY A 163 -6.81 5.66 -8.85
C GLY A 163 -8.31 5.83 -8.69
N ILE A 164 -9.03 5.31 -9.68
CA ILE A 164 -10.48 5.26 -9.74
C ILE A 164 -10.89 3.79 -9.81
N VAL A 165 -11.91 3.39 -9.03
CA VAL A 165 -12.47 2.05 -9.15
C VAL A 165 -13.68 2.09 -10.07
N ILE A 166 -13.61 1.36 -11.18
CA ILE A 166 -14.70 1.19 -12.14
C ILE A 166 -15.38 -0.14 -11.82
N LYS A 167 -16.71 -0.15 -11.68
CA LYS A 167 -17.50 -1.32 -11.31
C LYS A 167 -18.67 -1.48 -12.27
N ALA A 168 -19.01 -2.71 -12.64
CA ALA A 168 -20.30 -3.01 -13.24
C ALA A 168 -21.40 -2.67 -12.22
N ASP A 169 -22.39 -1.88 -12.63
CA ASP A 169 -23.39 -1.39 -11.70
C ASP A 169 -24.43 -2.45 -11.37
N LEU A 170 -24.97 -3.14 -12.38
CA LEU A 170 -26.05 -4.11 -12.21
C LEU A 170 -25.59 -5.35 -11.43
N ALA A 171 -26.40 -5.79 -10.46
CA ALA A 171 -26.13 -7.00 -9.70
C ALA A 171 -26.06 -8.26 -10.59
N ALA A 172 -26.89 -8.32 -11.64
CA ALA A 172 -26.87 -9.40 -12.62
C ALA A 172 -25.50 -9.52 -13.31
N ASP A 173 -24.95 -8.41 -13.77
CA ASP A 173 -23.63 -8.36 -14.43
C ASP A 173 -22.51 -8.79 -13.48
N GLN A 174 -22.58 -8.36 -12.21
CA GLN A 174 -21.60 -8.78 -11.20
C GLN A 174 -21.65 -10.29 -10.93
N ARG A 175 -22.85 -10.88 -10.88
CA ARG A 175 -23.03 -12.33 -10.71
C ARG A 175 -22.54 -13.11 -11.92
N GLU A 176 -22.88 -12.67 -13.12
CA GLU A 176 -22.45 -13.31 -14.36
C GLU A 176 -20.93 -13.26 -14.54
N ALA A 177 -20.32 -12.10 -14.27
CA ALA A 177 -18.87 -11.95 -14.32
C ALA A 177 -18.15 -12.78 -13.24
N GLY A 178 -18.75 -12.90 -12.05
CA GLY A 178 -18.22 -13.67 -10.93
C GLY A 178 -16.90 -13.11 -10.37
N SER A 179 -16.15 -13.96 -9.65
CA SER A 179 -14.88 -13.60 -9.01
C SER A 179 -13.76 -14.59 -9.30
N GLY A 180 -12.54 -14.08 -9.41
CA GLY A 180 -11.32 -14.90 -9.43
C GLY A 180 -10.81 -15.19 -8.02
N THR A 181 -9.62 -15.79 -7.91
CA THR A 181 -8.99 -16.13 -6.62
C THR A 181 -8.55 -14.93 -5.80
N ARG A 182 -8.30 -13.77 -6.44
CA ARG A 182 -7.76 -12.57 -5.78
C ARG A 182 -8.61 -11.30 -5.97
N ALA A 183 -9.46 -11.27 -6.99
CA ALA A 183 -10.22 -10.07 -7.35
C ALA A 183 -11.52 -10.45 -8.07
N PRO A 184 -12.58 -9.63 -7.92
CA PRO A 184 -13.79 -9.74 -8.74
C PRO A 184 -13.48 -9.49 -10.22
N ARG A 185 -14.27 -10.07 -11.13
CA ARG A 185 -14.14 -9.81 -12.58
C ARG A 185 -14.94 -8.58 -13.04
N TRP A 186 -15.84 -8.10 -12.21
CA TRP A 186 -16.74 -6.99 -12.47
C TRP A 186 -16.23 -5.62 -11.98
N ALA A 187 -15.02 -5.57 -11.41
CA ALA A 187 -14.42 -4.31 -10.96
C ALA A 187 -12.93 -4.24 -11.29
N ILE A 188 -12.47 -3.03 -11.62
CA ILE A 188 -11.05 -2.74 -11.88
C ILE A 188 -10.64 -1.43 -11.22
N ALA A 189 -9.43 -1.42 -10.65
CA ALA A 189 -8.79 -0.19 -10.20
C ALA A 189 -7.98 0.41 -11.35
N TYR A 190 -8.47 1.48 -11.94
CA TYR A 190 -7.74 2.30 -12.91
C TYR A 190 -6.76 3.19 -12.14
N LYS A 191 -5.47 2.85 -12.18
CA LYS A 191 -4.43 3.63 -11.51
C LYS A 191 -4.12 4.90 -12.28
N LEU A 192 -4.13 6.03 -11.58
CA LEU A 192 -3.69 7.28 -12.16
C LEU A 192 -2.16 7.22 -12.38
N PRO A 193 -1.64 7.88 -13.43
CA PRO A 193 -0.20 7.97 -13.63
C PRO A 193 0.50 8.45 -12.35
N ALA A 194 1.58 7.76 -12.00
CA ALA A 194 2.37 8.13 -10.84
C ALA A 194 2.95 9.53 -11.04
N VAL A 195 3.03 10.31 -9.97
CA VAL A 195 3.70 11.62 -10.04
C VAL A 195 5.20 11.35 -10.17
N GLU A 196 5.73 11.61 -11.36
CA GLU A 196 7.16 11.53 -11.61
C GLU A 196 7.85 12.79 -11.08
N LYS A 197 8.96 12.61 -10.39
CA LYS A 197 9.88 13.68 -10.00
C LYS A 197 11.27 13.37 -10.52
N ILE A 198 11.99 14.41 -10.91
CA ILE A 198 13.39 14.30 -11.27
C ILE A 198 14.21 14.55 -10.02
N THR A 199 15.16 13.66 -9.72
CA THR A 199 16.16 13.84 -8.66
C THR A 199 17.49 13.23 -9.08
N ARG A 200 18.56 13.47 -8.33
CA ARG A 200 19.89 12.98 -8.64
C ARG A 200 20.15 11.59 -8.06
N LEU A 201 20.72 10.69 -8.88
CA LEU A 201 21.24 9.40 -8.43
C LEU A 201 22.63 9.58 -7.80
N LEU A 202 22.72 9.45 -6.47
CA LEU A 202 23.95 9.68 -5.72
C LEU A 202 24.85 8.45 -5.66
N ALA A 203 24.26 7.29 -5.37
CA ALA A 203 24.98 6.03 -5.21
C ALA A 203 24.07 4.83 -5.53
N VAL A 204 24.67 3.65 -5.66
CA VAL A 204 23.96 2.38 -5.69
C VAL A 204 24.51 1.48 -4.59
N GLU A 205 23.62 1.02 -3.71
CA GLU A 205 23.92 0.05 -2.66
C GLU A 205 23.46 -1.34 -3.09
N TRP A 206 24.23 -2.37 -2.73
CA TRP A 206 23.95 -3.75 -3.10
C TRP A 206 23.52 -4.55 -1.89
N ASN A 207 22.23 -4.87 -1.80
CA ASN A 207 21.65 -5.54 -0.64
C ASN A 207 21.47 -7.02 -0.90
N VAL A 208 21.97 -7.86 0.02
CA VAL A 208 21.77 -9.32 -0.06
C VAL A 208 20.49 -9.69 0.70
N GLY A 209 19.47 -10.15 -0.02
CA GLY A 209 18.22 -10.61 0.55
C GLY A 209 18.35 -11.99 1.22
N ARG A 210 17.30 -12.39 1.96
CA ARG A 210 17.27 -13.67 2.72
C ARG A 210 17.66 -14.91 1.91
N THR A 211 17.33 -14.94 0.61
CA THR A 211 17.63 -16.08 -0.28
C THR A 211 19.00 -15.97 -0.97
N GLY A 212 19.83 -14.99 -0.60
CA GLY A 212 21.11 -14.69 -1.22
C GLY A 212 21.03 -13.79 -2.46
N ILE A 213 19.83 -13.39 -2.90
CA ILE A 213 19.66 -12.48 -4.05
C ILE A 213 20.31 -11.14 -3.74
N ILE A 214 21.16 -10.66 -4.65
CA ILE A 214 21.87 -9.38 -4.53
C ILE A 214 21.09 -8.34 -5.33
N ALA A 215 20.33 -7.50 -4.64
CA ALA A 215 19.45 -6.50 -5.22
C ALA A 215 20.09 -5.09 -5.14
N PRO A 216 20.22 -4.38 -6.28
CA PRO A 216 20.66 -2.99 -6.27
C PRO A 216 19.56 -2.07 -5.73
N ARG A 217 19.97 -1.07 -4.94
CA ARG A 217 19.13 0.00 -4.43
C ARG A 217 19.78 1.33 -4.75
N ALA A 218 19.06 2.21 -5.44
CA ALA A 218 19.50 3.56 -5.67
C ALA A 218 19.43 4.39 -4.38
N VAL A 219 20.47 5.17 -4.12
CA VAL A 219 20.50 6.25 -3.15
C VAL A 219 20.30 7.55 -3.93
N LEU A 220 19.28 8.30 -3.55
CA LEU A 220 18.83 9.48 -4.27
C LEU A 220 19.08 10.73 -3.44
N GLU A 221 19.27 11.86 -4.12
CA GLU A 221 19.09 13.15 -3.49
C GLU A 221 17.62 13.25 -3.01
N PRO A 222 17.38 13.61 -1.73
CA PRO A 222 16.04 13.59 -1.16
C PRO A 222 15.04 14.39 -2.00
N VAL A 223 13.95 13.74 -2.41
CA VAL A 223 12.90 14.37 -3.22
C VAL A 223 11.51 14.06 -2.66
N GLU A 224 10.65 15.07 -2.59
CA GLU A 224 9.26 14.90 -2.17
C GLU A 224 8.40 14.34 -3.31
N ILE A 225 7.85 13.14 -3.11
CA ILE A 225 6.91 12.49 -4.03
C ILE A 225 5.66 12.11 -3.24
N ASP A 226 4.49 12.64 -3.61
CA ASP A 226 3.22 12.38 -2.95
C ASP A 226 3.29 12.51 -1.42
N GLY A 227 3.85 13.63 -0.95
CA GLY A 227 3.90 14.00 0.48
C GLY A 227 4.84 13.16 1.35
N SER A 228 5.77 12.40 0.75
CA SER A 228 6.86 11.80 1.50
C SER A 228 8.21 11.99 0.83
N THR A 229 9.23 12.26 1.64
CA THR A 229 10.62 12.31 1.19
C THR A 229 11.10 10.93 0.74
N VAL A 230 11.51 10.81 -0.51
CA VAL A 230 12.13 9.63 -1.10
C VAL A 230 13.64 9.86 -1.17
N GLY A 231 14.39 9.07 -0.39
CA GLY A 231 15.86 9.01 -0.47
C GLY A 231 16.41 7.72 -1.09
N TYR A 232 15.54 6.73 -1.35
CA TYR A 232 15.93 5.45 -1.93
C TYR A 232 14.91 4.99 -2.96
N ALA A 233 15.38 4.33 -4.02
CA ALA A 233 14.53 3.67 -5.00
C ALA A 233 15.03 2.27 -5.35
N THR A 234 14.10 1.37 -5.65
CA THR A 234 14.45 0.01 -6.09
C THR A 234 15.01 0.06 -7.52
N LEU A 235 16.15 -0.58 -7.73
CA LEU A 235 16.66 -0.93 -9.05
C LEU A 235 16.42 -2.43 -9.28
N HIS A 236 16.17 -2.84 -10.53
CA HIS A 236 15.72 -4.21 -10.78
C HIS A 236 16.86 -5.23 -10.68
N ASN A 237 17.90 -5.09 -11.51
CA ASN A 237 19.08 -5.95 -11.54
C ASN A 237 20.21 -5.29 -12.36
N PRO A 238 21.44 -5.84 -12.36
CA PRO A 238 22.57 -5.31 -13.13
C PRO A 238 22.28 -5.16 -14.63
N ALA A 239 21.62 -6.15 -15.25
CA ALA A 239 21.28 -6.10 -16.67
C ALA A 239 20.36 -4.92 -17.02
N ASP A 240 19.41 -4.59 -16.13
CA ASP A 240 18.48 -3.47 -16.29
C ASP A 240 19.15 -2.10 -16.04
N ILE A 241 20.17 -2.05 -15.16
CA ILE A 241 21.03 -0.88 -14.98
C ILE A 241 21.81 -0.61 -16.27
N THR A 242 22.46 -1.64 -16.84
CA THR A 242 23.22 -1.54 -18.08
C THR A 242 22.33 -1.17 -19.27
N ARG A 243 21.17 -1.84 -19.41
CA ARG A 243 20.21 -1.60 -20.50
C ARG A 243 19.71 -0.16 -20.54
N ARG A 244 19.51 0.47 -19.37
CA ARG A 244 19.08 1.86 -19.23
C ARG A 244 20.24 2.86 -19.23
N ASP A 245 21.49 2.38 -19.27
CA ASP A 245 22.70 3.18 -19.13
C ASP A 245 22.64 4.12 -17.91
N LEU A 246 22.17 3.64 -16.76
CA LEU A 246 22.15 4.45 -15.54
C LEU A 246 23.59 4.71 -15.05
N ARG A 247 23.86 5.94 -14.64
CA ARG A 247 25.17 6.39 -14.14
C ARG A 247 25.03 7.15 -12.84
N LEU A 248 26.04 7.07 -11.98
CA LEU A 248 26.10 7.90 -10.79
C LEU A 248 26.24 9.37 -11.20
N GLY A 249 25.46 10.23 -10.57
CA GLY A 249 25.32 11.63 -10.92
C GLY A 249 24.16 11.95 -11.86
N ASP A 250 23.55 10.95 -12.52
CA ASP A 250 22.41 11.16 -13.41
C ASP A 250 21.25 11.87 -12.71
N GLN A 251 20.58 12.76 -13.45
CA GLN A 251 19.20 13.14 -13.15
C GLN A 251 18.30 11.97 -13.56
N VAL A 252 17.50 11.44 -12.65
CA VAL A 252 16.64 10.26 -12.86
C VAL A 252 15.18 10.60 -12.58
N MET A 253 14.28 10.07 -13.41
CA MET A 253 12.84 10.14 -13.16
C MET A 253 12.47 9.06 -12.14
N VAL A 254 11.90 9.49 -11.02
CA VAL A 254 11.52 8.65 -9.89
C VAL A 254 10.03 8.79 -9.64
N TYR A 255 9.38 7.66 -9.38
CA TYR A 255 7.96 7.61 -9.04
C TYR A 255 7.71 6.50 -8.03
N LYS A 256 6.53 6.52 -7.39
CA LYS A 256 6.07 5.44 -6.52
C LYS A 256 5.20 4.46 -7.29
N ALA A 257 5.67 3.23 -7.44
CA ALA A 257 4.86 2.14 -7.96
C ALA A 257 3.80 1.74 -6.93
N GLY A 258 2.52 1.77 -7.34
CA GLY A 258 1.38 1.48 -6.46
C GLY A 258 1.34 2.37 -5.21
N ASP A 259 1.77 3.62 -5.35
CA ASP A 259 1.81 4.67 -4.33
C ASP A 259 2.67 4.38 -3.08
N ILE A 260 3.47 3.30 -3.11
CA ILE A 260 4.30 2.90 -1.95
C ILE A 260 5.78 2.76 -2.31
N ILE A 261 6.12 2.04 -3.38
CA ILE A 261 7.50 1.59 -3.62
C ILE A 261 8.18 2.52 -4.62
N PRO A 262 9.18 3.34 -4.22
CA PRO A 262 9.88 4.19 -5.17
C PRO A 262 10.71 3.37 -6.16
N ARG A 263 10.66 3.77 -7.43
CA ARG A 263 11.41 3.18 -8.54
C ARG A 263 11.98 4.28 -9.42
N ILE A 264 13.13 4.00 -10.03
CA ILE A 264 13.64 4.80 -11.14
C ILE A 264 13.01 4.27 -12.43
N GLU A 265 12.43 5.15 -13.23
CA GLU A 265 11.91 4.83 -14.57
C GLU A 265 13.06 4.83 -15.58
N ALA A 266 13.70 5.99 -15.75
CA ALA A 266 14.79 6.19 -16.69
C ALA A 266 15.69 7.38 -16.29
N PRO A 267 16.94 7.44 -16.79
CA PRO A 267 17.75 8.64 -16.70
C PRO A 267 17.23 9.73 -17.65
N VAL A 268 17.39 10.98 -17.25
CA VAL A 268 17.10 12.16 -18.05
C VAL A 268 18.34 12.52 -18.86
N VAL A 269 18.60 11.75 -19.91
CA VAL A 269 19.87 11.74 -20.66
C VAL A 269 20.31 13.12 -21.16
N HIS A 270 19.37 14.00 -21.54
CA HIS A 270 19.68 15.34 -22.03
C HIS A 270 20.14 16.33 -20.94
N LEU A 271 20.03 15.95 -19.66
CA LEU A 271 20.55 16.74 -18.52
C LEU A 271 21.95 16.30 -18.09
N ARG A 272 22.57 15.34 -18.78
CA ARG A 272 23.93 14.89 -18.46
C ARG A 272 24.96 15.99 -18.71
N THR A 273 25.87 16.16 -17.77
CA THR A 273 26.98 17.12 -17.87
C THR A 273 28.24 16.49 -18.45
N GLY A 274 28.34 15.15 -18.44
CA GLY A 274 29.54 14.41 -18.78
C GLY A 274 30.40 14.01 -17.58
N ASP A 275 30.06 14.50 -16.38
CA ASP A 275 30.73 14.13 -15.12
C ASP A 275 30.19 12.83 -14.52
N GLU A 276 29.15 12.23 -15.13
CA GLU A 276 28.52 11.02 -14.62
C GLU A 276 29.42 9.80 -14.79
N THR A 277 29.45 8.94 -13.76
CA THR A 277 30.32 7.76 -13.72
C THR A 277 29.53 6.47 -13.85
N PRO A 278 30.03 5.46 -14.60
CA PRO A 278 29.38 4.15 -14.66
C PRO A 278 29.20 3.53 -13.27
N ILE A 279 28.06 2.87 -13.04
CA ILE A 279 27.79 2.17 -11.78
C ILE A 279 28.68 0.93 -11.70
N ALA A 280 29.51 0.85 -10.65
CA ALA A 280 30.31 -0.34 -10.38
C ALA A 280 29.45 -1.48 -9.83
N PHE A 281 29.63 -2.67 -10.40
CA PHE A 281 28.96 -3.89 -9.93
C PHE A 281 29.86 -4.65 -8.96
N PRO A 282 29.30 -5.29 -7.91
CA PRO A 282 30.09 -6.02 -6.94
C PRO A 282 30.73 -7.25 -7.59
N GLU A 283 32.02 -7.46 -7.35
CA GLU A 283 32.76 -8.66 -7.81
C GLU A 283 32.64 -9.82 -6.81
N SER A 284 32.30 -9.51 -5.56
CA SER A 284 32.05 -10.47 -4.48
C SER A 284 30.82 -10.10 -3.68
N CYS A 285 30.22 -11.06 -2.99
CA CYS A 285 29.01 -10.87 -2.22
C CYS A 285 29.24 -9.78 -1.16
N PRO A 286 28.50 -8.65 -1.19
CA PRO A 286 28.75 -7.51 -0.31
C PRO A 286 28.45 -7.81 1.16
N GLN A 287 27.82 -8.95 1.46
CA GLN A 287 27.55 -9.39 2.82
C GLN A 287 28.60 -10.34 3.40
N CYS A 288 29.14 -11.26 2.61
CA CYS A 288 29.98 -12.35 3.13
C CYS A 288 31.29 -12.58 2.37
N GLY A 289 31.54 -11.82 1.31
CA GLY A 289 32.75 -11.91 0.48
C GLY A 289 32.83 -13.14 -0.43
N SER A 290 31.87 -14.07 -0.38
CA SER A 290 31.83 -15.23 -1.30
C SER A 290 31.52 -14.83 -2.74
N ASP A 291 31.74 -15.77 -3.67
CA ASP A 291 31.43 -15.57 -5.09
C ASP A 291 29.96 -15.24 -5.36
N ILE A 292 29.72 -14.66 -6.53
CA ILE A 292 28.40 -14.32 -7.04
C ILE A 292 28.08 -15.21 -8.24
N ASP A 293 26.95 -15.91 -8.18
CA ASP A 293 26.35 -16.55 -9.33
C ASP A 293 25.66 -15.50 -10.20
N THR A 294 26.19 -15.35 -11.42
CA THR A 294 25.72 -14.40 -12.45
C THR A 294 25.07 -15.10 -13.64
N SER A 295 24.81 -16.41 -13.54
CA SER A 295 24.19 -17.21 -14.62
C SER A 295 22.78 -16.74 -14.97
N GLU A 296 22.07 -16.12 -14.02
CA GLU A 296 20.78 -15.47 -14.20
C GLU A 296 20.89 -13.94 -14.07
N GLN A 297 19.88 -13.22 -14.57
CA GLN A 297 19.82 -11.76 -14.43
C GLN A 297 19.76 -11.30 -12.97
N ARG A 298 19.18 -12.10 -12.07
CA ARG A 298 19.16 -11.83 -10.63
C ARG A 298 20.36 -12.51 -9.99
N TRP A 299 21.41 -11.74 -9.81
CA TRP A 299 22.63 -12.21 -9.16
C TRP A 299 22.35 -12.73 -7.76
N ARG A 300 23.07 -13.79 -7.39
CA ARG A 300 22.92 -14.44 -6.08
C ARG A 300 24.27 -14.76 -5.49
N CYS A 301 24.42 -14.60 -4.19
CA CYS A 301 25.56 -15.19 -3.49
C CYS A 301 25.58 -16.71 -3.68
N THR A 302 26.74 -17.31 -3.95
CA THR A 302 26.89 -18.77 -4.11
C THR A 302 26.56 -19.55 -2.85
N ARG A 303 26.65 -18.92 -1.68
CA ARG A 303 26.17 -19.48 -0.40
C ARG A 303 24.64 -19.47 -0.26
N GLY A 304 23.91 -18.90 -1.21
CA GLY A 304 22.45 -18.87 -1.21
C GLY A 304 21.86 -18.29 0.08
N ARG A 305 20.96 -19.06 0.72
CA ARG A 305 20.27 -18.64 1.96
C ARG A 305 21.20 -18.54 3.17
N ASP A 306 22.32 -19.26 3.15
CA ASP A 306 23.27 -19.34 4.27
C ASP A 306 24.03 -18.01 4.43
N CYS A 307 24.14 -17.23 3.34
CA CYS A 307 24.66 -15.86 3.38
C CYS A 307 23.84 -14.94 4.32
N ARG A 308 22.55 -15.26 4.50
CA ARG A 308 21.60 -14.51 5.32
C ARG A 308 20.83 -15.44 6.26
N LEU A 309 21.52 -16.39 6.89
CA LEU A 309 20.94 -17.44 7.72
C LEU A 309 19.94 -16.91 8.77
N VAL A 310 20.34 -15.88 9.54
CA VAL A 310 19.44 -15.24 10.53
C VAL A 310 18.13 -14.76 9.90
N ALA A 311 18.19 -14.13 8.72
CA ALA A 311 16.99 -13.64 8.03
C ALA A 311 16.14 -14.78 7.46
N SER A 312 16.78 -15.86 7.01
CA SER A 312 16.11 -17.07 6.52
C SER A 312 15.36 -17.80 7.64
N VAL A 313 16.01 -18.02 8.77
CA VAL A 313 15.41 -18.69 9.94
C VAL A 313 14.31 -17.81 10.56
N SER A 314 14.55 -16.49 10.66
CA SER A 314 13.52 -15.55 11.15
C SER A 314 12.28 -15.55 10.25
N TYR A 315 12.46 -15.67 8.93
CA TYR A 315 11.33 -15.84 8.01
C TYR A 315 10.63 -17.19 8.21
N ALA A 316 11.38 -18.29 8.31
CA ALA A 316 10.79 -19.62 8.51
C ALA A 316 9.95 -19.70 9.79
N ALA A 317 10.39 -19.04 10.87
CA ALA A 317 9.67 -18.96 12.13
C ALA A 317 8.39 -18.08 12.08
N GLY A 318 8.21 -17.30 11.01
CA GLY A 318 7.10 -16.37 10.87
C GLY A 318 5.73 -17.05 10.90
N ARG A 319 4.73 -16.26 11.31
CA ARG A 319 3.33 -16.70 11.48
C ARG A 319 2.74 -17.36 10.24
N ASP A 320 3.00 -16.78 9.06
CA ASP A 320 2.49 -17.30 7.79
C ASP A 320 3.41 -18.37 7.17
N GLN A 321 4.40 -18.86 7.94
CA GLN A 321 5.37 -19.87 7.53
C GLN A 321 5.20 -21.12 8.41
N LEU A 322 6.07 -21.31 9.41
CA LEU A 322 5.99 -22.45 10.33
C LEU A 322 5.32 -22.10 11.67
N ASP A 323 4.98 -20.82 11.88
CA ASP A 323 4.29 -20.31 13.08
C ASP A 323 4.95 -20.74 14.41
N ILE A 324 6.26 -20.53 14.52
CA ILE A 324 7.03 -20.94 15.71
C ILE A 324 6.95 -19.83 16.76
N GLU A 325 5.92 -19.91 17.59
CA GLU A 325 5.70 -18.93 18.66
C GLU A 325 6.90 -18.87 19.63
N GLY A 326 7.30 -17.65 19.98
CA GLY A 326 8.44 -17.39 20.86
C GLY A 326 9.81 -17.43 20.18
N LEU A 327 9.94 -17.82 18.91
CA LEU A 327 11.20 -17.74 18.17
C LEU A 327 11.37 -16.37 17.47
N GLY A 328 11.51 -15.31 18.28
CA GLY A 328 11.76 -13.96 17.78
C GLY A 328 13.17 -13.78 17.20
N SER A 329 13.37 -12.71 16.40
CA SER A 329 14.63 -12.42 15.71
C SER A 329 15.86 -12.42 16.64
N THR A 330 15.74 -11.91 17.86
CA THR A 330 16.83 -11.92 18.85
C THR A 330 17.27 -13.33 19.23
N ARG A 331 16.34 -14.28 19.42
CA ARG A 331 16.67 -15.68 19.73
C ARG A 331 17.29 -16.38 18.53
N VAL A 332 16.81 -16.08 17.32
CA VAL A 332 17.41 -16.59 16.08
C VAL A 332 18.87 -16.16 15.97
N VAL A 333 19.18 -14.88 16.22
CA VAL A 333 20.56 -14.39 16.27
C VAL A 333 21.39 -15.19 17.27
N GLN A 334 20.91 -15.35 18.51
CA GLN A 334 21.61 -16.11 19.55
C GLN A 334 21.89 -17.57 19.15
N LEU A 335 20.93 -18.24 18.50
CA LEU A 335 21.09 -19.63 18.06
C LEU A 335 22.14 -19.76 16.94
N VAL A 336 22.13 -18.82 15.99
CA VAL A 336 23.10 -18.80 14.90
C VAL A 336 24.50 -18.45 15.42
N ASP A 337 24.62 -17.43 16.27
CA ASP A 337 25.91 -17.01 16.86
C ASP A 337 26.51 -18.10 17.76
N ALA A 338 25.67 -18.88 18.44
CA ALA A 338 26.10 -20.04 19.23
C ALA A 338 26.43 -21.29 18.38
N GLY A 339 26.26 -21.24 17.05
CA GLY A 339 26.49 -22.37 16.16
C GLY A 339 25.49 -23.53 16.33
N LEU A 340 24.37 -23.28 17.01
CA LEU A 340 23.31 -24.28 17.21
C LEU A 340 22.41 -24.43 15.97
N VAL A 341 22.45 -23.45 15.07
CA VAL A 341 21.77 -23.45 13.77
C VAL A 341 22.80 -23.07 12.72
N ALA A 342 22.95 -23.91 11.68
CA ALA A 342 23.98 -23.77 10.66
C ALA A 342 23.43 -23.65 9.22
N ASP A 343 22.15 -24.00 8.99
CA ASP A 343 21.52 -24.05 7.66
C ASP A 343 20.01 -23.72 7.64
#